data_AF-A0A3D1XML4-F1
#
_entry.id   AF-A0A3D1XML4-F1
#
_cell.length_a   1.000
_cell.length_b   1.000
_cell.length_c   1.000
_cell.angle_alpha   90.00
_cell.angle_beta   90.00
_cell.angle_gamma   90.00
#
_symmetry.space_group_name_H-M   'P 1'
#
loop_
_entity.id
_entity.type
_entity.pdbx_description
1 polymer ?
#
loop_
_entity_poly.entity_id
_entity_poly.type
_entity_poly.pdbx_seq_one_letter_code
_entity_poly.pdbx_strand_id
1 'polypeptide(L)'
;NKLKAYALQDEGQDTVQANEALGFKPDLRDYGIGAQILRKLGLGKIRIMTNNPRKIVGLEGYGLQLVERVPIEVQAKKDNLKYLRTKQEKMGHIFQNIK
;
A
#
# COMPACT_ATOMS: atom_id res chain seq x y z
N ASN A 1 0.77 9.11 -14.87
CA ASN A 1 -0.56 8.66 -14.37
C ASN A 1 -0.88 9.17 -12.98
N LYS A 2 0.03 9.12 -12.00
CA LYS A 2 -0.25 9.59 -10.62
C LYS A 2 -0.78 11.03 -10.53
N LEU A 3 -0.16 11.99 -11.23
CA LEU A 3 -0.65 13.37 -11.29
C LEU A 3 -2.04 13.48 -11.93
N LYS A 4 -2.30 12.72 -13.00
CA LYS A 4 -3.62 12.65 -13.65
C LYS A 4 -4.69 12.12 -12.69
N ALA A 5 -4.36 11.10 -11.90
CA ALA A 5 -5.27 10.55 -10.90
C ALA A 5 -5.52 11.53 -9.75
N TYR A 6 -4.57 12.43 -9.44
CA TYR A 6 -4.79 13.50 -8.47
C TYR A 6 -5.75 14.57 -9.00
N ALA A 7 -5.62 14.99 -10.26
CA ALA A 7 -6.58 15.91 -10.88
C ALA A 7 -8.03 15.37 -10.79
N LEU A 8 -8.23 14.09 -11.09
CA LEU A 8 -9.55 13.45 -10.96
C LEU A 8 -10.02 13.33 -9.50
N GLN A 9 -9.11 13.20 -8.54
CA GLN A 9 -9.45 13.19 -7.12
C GLN A 9 -9.86 14.58 -6.62
N ASP A 10 -9.22 15.64 -7.13
CA ASP A 10 -9.58 17.03 -6.86
C ASP A 10 -10.97 17.37 -7.41
N GLU A 11 -11.36 16.72 -8.52
CA GLU A 11 -12.72 16.76 -9.09
C GLU A 11 -13.74 15.89 -8.32
N GLY A 12 -13.32 15.22 -7.24
CA GLY A 12 -14.21 14.49 -6.33
C GLY A 12 -14.18 12.98 -6.46
N GLN A 13 -13.41 12.39 -7.37
CA GLN A 13 -13.23 10.93 -7.41
C GLN A 13 -12.42 10.45 -6.21
N ASP A 14 -12.54 9.16 -5.88
CA ASP A 14 -11.61 8.50 -4.97
C ASP A 14 -10.41 7.87 -5.70
N THR A 15 -9.46 7.34 -4.94
CA THR A 15 -8.24 6.75 -5.51
C THR A 15 -8.48 5.55 -6.42
N VAL A 16 -9.50 4.73 -6.15
CA VAL A 16 -9.84 3.56 -6.98
C VAL A 16 -10.47 4.04 -8.29
N GLN A 17 -11.50 4.88 -8.19
CA GLN A 17 -12.21 5.47 -9.33
C GLN A 17 -11.27 6.21 -10.27
N ALA A 18 -10.38 7.05 -9.73
CA ALA A 18 -9.44 7.80 -10.53
C ALA A 18 -8.44 6.90 -11.30
N ASN A 19 -8.09 5.73 -10.77
CA ASN A 19 -7.24 4.78 -11.52
C ASN A 19 -8.06 4.06 -12.60
N GLU A 20 -9.28 3.63 -12.29
CA GLU A 20 -10.17 2.96 -13.23
C GLU A 20 -10.56 3.86 -14.40
N ALA A 21 -10.88 5.13 -14.14
CA ALA A 21 -11.17 6.15 -15.16
C ALA A 21 -9.98 6.39 -16.10
N LEU A 22 -8.76 6.18 -15.63
CA LEU A 22 -7.53 6.25 -16.43
C LEU A 22 -7.17 4.91 -17.09
N GLY A 23 -7.99 3.87 -16.94
CA GLY A 23 -7.77 2.53 -17.51
C GLY A 23 -6.79 1.65 -16.73
N PHE A 24 -6.49 1.98 -15.47
CA PHE A 24 -5.55 1.23 -14.63
C PHE A 24 -6.26 0.46 -13.51
N LYS A 25 -5.70 -0.70 -13.15
CA LYS A 25 -6.10 -1.36 -11.90
C LYS A 25 -5.69 -0.51 -10.69
N PRO A 26 -6.41 -0.59 -9.57
CA PRO A 26 -6.09 0.19 -8.35
C PRO A 26 -4.71 -0.09 -7.75
N ASP A 27 -4.15 -1.27 -8.01
CA ASP A 27 -2.77 -1.61 -7.69
C ASP A 27 -2.19 -2.57 -8.75
N LEU A 28 -1.18 -2.09 -9.48
CA LEU A 28 -0.45 -2.83 -10.51
C LEU A 28 0.96 -3.25 -10.06
N ARG A 29 1.32 -3.06 -8.79
CA ARG A 29 2.68 -3.31 -8.31
C ARG A 29 2.95 -4.80 -8.13
N ASP A 30 4.17 -5.19 -8.51
CA ASP A 30 4.79 -6.47 -8.16
C ASP A 30 5.79 -6.24 -7.02
N TYR A 31 5.63 -7.01 -5.93
CA TYR A 31 6.49 -6.93 -4.75
C TYR A 31 7.56 -8.03 -4.70
N GLY A 32 7.54 -8.98 -5.65
CA GLY A 32 8.47 -10.11 -5.71
C GLY A 32 9.92 -9.69 -5.93
N ILE A 33 10.16 -8.65 -6.73
CA ILE A 33 11.52 -8.11 -6.95
C ILE A 33 12.13 -7.61 -5.63
N GLY A 34 11.36 -6.92 -4.81
CA GLY A 34 11.82 -6.46 -3.50
C GLY A 34 12.19 -7.63 -2.58
N ALA A 35 11.36 -8.68 -2.57
CA ALA A 35 11.62 -9.88 -1.80
C ALA A 35 12.91 -10.60 -2.24
N GLN A 36 13.15 -10.71 -3.55
CA GLN A 36 14.38 -11.30 -4.10
C GLN A 36 15.64 -10.51 -3.71
N ILE A 37 15.57 -9.17 -3.74
CA ILE A 37 16.67 -8.31 -3.30
C ILE A 37 17.00 -8.57 -1.82
N LEU A 38 15.98 -8.55 -0.96
CA LEU A 38 16.17 -8.80 0.48
C LEU A 38 16.76 -10.20 0.73
N ARG A 39 16.29 -11.22 0.01
CA ARG A 39 16.85 -12.57 0.13
C ARG A 39 18.30 -12.63 -0.33
N LYS A 40 18.64 -11.96 -1.44
CA LYS A 40 20.02 -11.87 -1.96
C LYS A 40 20.97 -11.17 -0.99
N LEU A 41 20.46 -10.22 -0.19
CA LEU A 41 21.21 -9.57 0.89
C LEU A 41 21.38 -10.46 2.14
N GLY A 42 20.85 -11.69 2.12
CA GLY A 42 21.01 -12.66 3.20
C GLY A 42 19.92 -12.63 4.28
N LEU A 43 18.83 -11.90 4.06
CA LEU A 43 17.74 -11.83 5.04
C LEU A 43 16.95 -13.15 5.07
N GLY A 44 16.45 -13.49 6.26
CA GLY A 44 15.64 -14.69 6.52
C GLY A 44 14.42 -14.39 7.38
N LYS A 45 14.61 -13.82 8.58
CA LYS A 45 13.52 -13.36 9.45
C LYS A 45 13.45 -11.83 9.42
N ILE A 46 12.27 -11.26 9.17
CA ILE A 46 12.11 -9.81 9.04
C ILE A 46 10.93 -9.27 9.84
N ARG A 47 11.11 -8.08 10.41
CA ARG A 47 10.02 -7.22 10.88
C ARG A 47 9.75 -6.21 9.77
N ILE A 48 8.54 -6.19 9.21
CA ILE A 48 8.22 -5.33 8.06
C ILE A 48 7.37 -4.14 8.50
N MET A 49 7.80 -2.94 8.13
CA MET A 49 7.03 -1.72 8.34
C MET A 49 6.04 -1.53 7.19
N THR A 50 4.74 -1.78 7.42
CA THR A 50 3.71 -1.58 6.38
C THR A 50 2.29 -1.52 6.94
N ASN A 51 1.46 -0.69 6.31
CA ASN A 51 0.01 -0.70 6.47
C ASN A 51 -0.70 -1.33 5.28
N ASN A 52 0.01 -1.73 4.24
CA ASN A 52 -0.56 -2.46 3.10
C ASN A 52 -0.25 -3.96 3.25
N PRO A 53 -1.25 -4.81 3.57
CA PRO A 53 -1.06 -6.25 3.70
C PRO A 53 -0.57 -6.92 2.42
N ARG A 54 -0.89 -6.36 1.24
CA ARG A 54 -0.46 -6.92 -0.05
C ARG A 54 1.06 -6.94 -0.24
N LYS A 55 1.81 -6.11 0.50
CA LYS A 55 3.27 -6.14 0.50
C LYS A 55 3.87 -7.36 1.21
N ILE A 56 3.05 -8.04 2.02
CA ILE A 56 3.46 -9.16 2.86
C ILE A 56 3.15 -10.50 2.17
N VAL A 57 2.10 -10.53 1.36
CA VAL A 57 1.65 -11.74 0.68
C VAL A 57 2.77 -12.31 -0.18
N GLY A 58 3.08 -13.59 0.03
CA GLY A 58 4.07 -14.33 -0.76
C GLY A 58 5.53 -14.14 -0.34
N LEU A 59 5.84 -13.33 0.70
CA LEU A 59 7.23 -13.18 1.18
C LEU A 59 7.84 -14.52 1.62
N GLU A 60 7.05 -15.40 2.25
CA GLU A 60 7.51 -16.74 2.64
C GLU A 60 7.97 -17.57 1.45
N GLY A 61 7.33 -17.41 0.28
CA GLY A 61 7.74 -18.07 -0.97
C GLY A 61 9.12 -17.62 -1.47
N TYR A 62 9.62 -16.48 -1.00
CA TYR A 62 10.98 -15.99 -1.27
C TYR A 62 11.98 -16.35 -0.15
N GLY A 63 11.58 -17.18 0.81
CA GLY A 63 12.41 -17.54 1.98
C GLY A 63 12.54 -16.42 3.00
N LEU A 64 11.59 -15.47 3.01
CA LEU A 64 11.51 -14.39 3.99
C LEU A 64 10.36 -14.66 4.97
N GLN A 65 10.70 -15.11 6.17
CA GLN A 65 9.77 -15.28 7.27
C GLN A 65 9.42 -13.92 7.87
N LEU A 66 8.14 -13.55 7.81
CA LEU A 66 7.64 -12.41 8.56
C LEU A 66 7.51 -12.77 10.04
N VAL A 67 8.25 -12.09 10.91
CA VAL A 67 8.11 -12.28 12.38
C VAL A 67 7.22 -11.22 13.02
N GLU A 68 7.07 -10.05 12.40
CA GLU A 68 6.22 -8.97 12.92
C GLU A 68 5.85 -7.97 11.82
N ARG A 69 4.59 -7.54 11.78
CA ARG A 69 4.17 -6.34 11.05
C ARG A 69 4.23 -5.14 11.97
N VAL A 70 5.10 -4.19 11.67
CA VAL A 70 5.21 -2.91 12.37
C VAL A 70 4.32 -1.89 11.65
N PRO A 71 3.29 -1.30 12.29
CA PRO A 71 2.45 -0.28 11.67
C PRO A 71 3.24 1.00 11.35
N ILE A 72 2.88 1.70 10.27
CA ILE A 72 3.39 3.04 9.95
C ILE A 72 2.25 4.05 10.14
N GLU A 73 2.00 4.47 11.37
CA GLU A 73 0.91 5.39 11.66
C GLU A 73 1.29 6.85 11.34
N VAL A 74 0.36 7.58 10.73
CA VAL A 74 0.48 9.02 10.49
C VAL A 74 -0.83 9.68 10.85
N GLN A 75 -0.78 10.85 11.47
CA GLN A 75 -1.99 11.63 11.75
C GLN A 75 -2.60 12.11 10.44
N ALA A 76 -3.89 11.82 10.25
CA ALA A 76 -4.63 12.32 9.10
C ALA A 76 -4.75 13.85 9.17
N LYS A 77 -4.69 14.49 8.00
CA LYS A 77 -4.98 15.90 7.78
C LYS A 77 -6.21 16.00 6.90
N LYS A 78 -6.88 17.15 6.91
CA LYS A 78 -8.09 17.40 6.10
C LYS A 78 -7.90 16.98 4.63
N ASP A 79 -6.75 17.30 4.05
CA ASP A 79 -6.47 17.07 2.63
C ASP A 79 -6.21 15.60 2.28
N ASN A 80 -5.75 14.77 3.23
CA ASN A 80 -5.42 13.37 2.97
C ASN A 80 -6.39 12.36 3.62
N LEU A 81 -7.36 12.83 4.41
CA LEU A 81 -8.31 11.98 5.13
C LEU A 81 -9.10 11.08 4.16
N LYS A 82 -9.66 11.66 3.09
CA LYS A 82 -10.41 10.90 2.07
C LYS A 82 -9.53 9.85 1.38
N TYR A 83 -8.28 10.22 1.07
CA TYR A 83 -7.31 9.30 0.47
C TYR A 83 -7.01 8.13 1.42
N LEU A 84 -6.72 8.40 2.69
CA LEU A 84 -6.42 7.37 3.69
C LEU A 84 -7.62 6.44 3.96
N ARG A 85 -8.84 6.99 4.08
CA ARG A 85 -10.07 6.20 4.19
C ARG A 85 -10.29 5.31 2.96
N THR A 86 -10.11 5.85 1.76
CA THR A 86 -10.19 5.05 0.52
C THR A 86 -9.20 3.88 0.55
N LYS A 87 -7.96 4.12 0.99
CA LYS A 87 -6.96 3.05 1.12
C LYS A 87 -7.37 2.00 2.15
N GLN A 88 -7.99 2.40 3.25
CA GLN A 88 -8.47 1.49 4.28
C GLN A 88 -9.66 0.66 3.77
N GLU A 89 -10.75 1.34 3.39
CA GLU A 89 -12.05 0.74 3.06
C GLU A 89 -12.03 -0.04 1.75
N LYS A 90 -11.35 0.47 0.72
CA LYS A 90 -11.37 -0.13 -0.63
C LYS A 90 -10.14 -0.95 -0.97
N MET A 91 -9.02 -0.74 -0.29
CA MET A 91 -7.76 -1.43 -0.59
C MET A 91 -7.22 -2.27 0.57
N GLY A 92 -7.96 -2.35 1.68
CA GLY A 92 -7.63 -3.20 2.82
C GLY A 92 -6.39 -2.75 3.60
N HIS A 93 -6.03 -1.46 3.52
CA HIS A 93 -4.93 -0.95 4.33
C HIS A 93 -5.31 -0.92 5.82
N ILE A 94 -4.36 -1.26 6.68
CA ILE A 94 -4.55 -1.31 8.13
C ILE A 94 -4.00 -0.02 8.74
N PHE A 95 -4.90 0.84 9.21
CA PHE A 95 -4.58 2.04 9.97
C PHE A 95 -5.37 2.02 11.28
N GLN A 96 -4.75 2.46 12.37
CA GLN A 96 -5.43 2.52 13.67
C GLN A 96 -6.03 3.90 13.96
N ASN A 97 -5.41 4.96 13.43
CA ASN A 97 -5.72 6.34 13.83
C ASN A 97 -6.12 7.25 12.66
N ILE A 98 -7.13 6.86 11.89
CA ILE A 98 -7.75 7.76 10.90
C ILE A 98 -8.91 8.49 11.57
N LYS A 99 -8.64 9.69 12.09
CA LYS A 99 -9.64 10.60 12.65
C LYS A 99 -9.72 11.86 11.81
#